data_AF-A0A3B9TQV1-F1
#
_entry.id   AF-A0A3B9TQV1-F1
#
_cell.length_a   1.000
_cell.length_b   1.000
_cell.length_c   1.000
_cell.angle_alpha   90.00
_cell.angle_beta   90.00
_cell.angle_gamma   90.00
#
_symmetry.space_group_name_H-M   'P 1'
#
loop_
_entity.id
_entity.type
_entity.pdbx_description
1 polymer ?
#
loop_
_entity_poly.entity_id
_entity_poly.type
_entity_poly.pdbx_seq_one_letter_code
_entity_poly.pdbx_strand_id
1 'polypeptide(L)'
;RLEAPLPRAKELPRFAGRLVAKAKRGGLHNRRLLASRMPDKAAVKKLFDELAPRYESRNGGYTRIVKTGFRHGDSSPMAVIELVEES
;
A
#
# COMPACT_ATOMS: atom_id res chain seq x y z
N ARG A 1 8.54 1.86 2.75
CA ARG A 1 8.50 3.31 2.99
C ARG A 1 8.62 4.03 1.66
N LEU A 2 7.79 5.04 1.39
CA LEU A 2 7.84 5.87 0.18
C LEU A 2 7.59 7.33 0.58
N GLU A 3 8.33 8.27 0.00
CA GLU A 3 8.09 9.70 0.19
C GLU A 3 7.37 10.29 -1.03
N ALA A 4 6.32 11.08 -0.80
CA ALA A 4 5.51 11.69 -1.84
C ALA A 4 4.93 13.03 -1.38
N PRO A 5 4.50 13.91 -2.32
CA PRO A 5 3.71 15.08 -1.95
C PRO A 5 2.44 14.67 -1.19
N LEU A 6 2.04 15.47 -0.20
CA LEU A 6 0.93 15.20 0.71
C LEU A 6 -0.39 14.86 -0.02
N PRO A 7 -0.79 15.54 -1.12
CA PRO A 7 -2.00 15.16 -1.85
C PRO A 7 -1.91 13.73 -2.40
N ARG A 8 -0.78 13.36 -3.02
CA ARG A 8 -0.55 11.99 -3.52
C ARG A 8 -0.50 10.97 -2.39
N ALA A 9 0.16 11.30 -1.28
CA ALA A 9 0.23 10.42 -0.11
C ALA A 9 -1.16 10.10 0.46
N LYS A 10 -2.12 11.04 0.40
CA LYS A 10 -3.51 10.83 0.86
C LYS A 10 -4.33 9.92 -0.06
N GLU A 11 -3.99 9.81 -1.34
CA GLU A 11 -4.73 8.98 -2.29
C GLU A 11 -4.28 7.51 -2.27
N LEU A 12 -2.99 7.27 -2.03
CA LEU A 12 -2.39 5.94 -2.02
C LEU A 12 -3.05 4.92 -1.06
N PRO A 13 -3.48 5.27 0.17
CA PRO A 13 -4.13 4.34 1.10
C PRO A 13 -5.36 3.66 0.51
N ARG A 14 -6.14 4.38 -0.31
CA ARG A 14 -7.34 3.83 -0.96
C ARG A 14 -6.98 2.72 -1.93
N PHE A 15 -5.90 2.88 -2.70
CA PHE A 15 -5.42 1.85 -3.61
C PHE A 15 -4.76 0.69 -2.87
N ALA A 16 -3.81 0.99 -2.00
CA ALA A 16 -3.08 -0.01 -1.23
C ALA A 16 -4.04 -0.89 -0.40
N GLY A 17 -5.03 -0.30 0.28
CA GLY A 17 -5.96 -1.05 1.09
C GLY A 17 -6.86 -1.99 0.30
N ARG A 18 -7.26 -1.62 -0.93
CA ARG A 18 -8.02 -2.53 -1.81
C ARG A 18 -7.18 -3.72 -2.28
N LEU A 19 -5.89 -3.48 -2.57
CA LEU A 19 -4.97 -4.54 -2.99
C LEU A 19 -4.74 -5.55 -1.86
N VAL A 20 -4.41 -5.07 -0.67
CA VAL A 20 -4.21 -5.92 0.52
C VAL A 20 -5.48 -6.67 0.88
N ALA A 21 -6.64 -6.00 0.92
CA ALA A 21 -7.90 -6.66 1.21
C ALA A 21 -8.26 -7.76 0.18
N LYS A 22 -7.95 -7.54 -1.09
CA LYS A 22 -8.17 -8.54 -2.14
C LYS A 22 -7.19 -9.71 -2.05
N ALA A 23 -5.93 -9.44 -1.68
CA ALA A 23 -4.94 -10.47 -1.42
C ALA A 23 -5.33 -11.34 -0.20
N LYS A 24 -5.78 -10.70 0.89
CA LYS A 24 -6.30 -11.39 2.09
C LYS A 24 -7.45 -12.36 1.80
N ARG A 25 -8.35 -12.01 0.88
CA ARG A 25 -9.44 -12.92 0.46
C ARG A 25 -8.93 -14.19 -0.24
N GLY A 26 -7.68 -14.18 -0.72
CA GLY A 26 -7.05 -15.34 -1.32
C GLY A 26 -7.68 -15.80 -2.64
N GLY A 27 -7.30 -16.99 -3.08
CA GLY A 27 -7.87 -17.65 -4.26
C GLY A 27 -7.21 -17.31 -5.60
N LEU A 28 -7.27 -18.26 -6.52
CA LEU A 28 -6.65 -18.17 -7.85
C LEU A 28 -7.22 -17.04 -8.71
N HIS A 29 -8.53 -16.83 -8.64
CA HIS A 29 -9.21 -15.75 -9.37
C HIS A 29 -8.67 -14.37 -8.97
N ASN A 30 -8.56 -14.09 -7.67
CA ASN A 30 -8.06 -12.81 -7.17
C ASN A 30 -6.58 -12.61 -7.54
N ARG A 31 -5.76 -13.67 -7.49
CA ARG A 31 -4.36 -13.61 -7.91
C ARG A 31 -4.22 -13.27 -9.39
N ARG A 32 -5.00 -13.91 -10.27
CA ARG A 32 -5.05 -13.61 -11.70
C ARG A 32 -5.53 -12.18 -11.97
N LEU A 33 -6.55 -11.73 -11.25
CA LEU A 33 -7.10 -10.38 -11.40
C LEU A 33 -6.14 -9.28 -10.93
N LEU A 34 -5.35 -9.53 -9.88
CA LEU A 34 -4.28 -8.60 -9.49
C LEU A 34 -3.13 -8.62 -10.50
N ALA A 35 -2.73 -9.79 -11.00
CA ALA A 35 -1.71 -9.93 -12.04
C ALA A 35 -2.12 -9.32 -13.40
N SER A 36 -3.42 -9.24 -13.71
CA SER A 36 -3.88 -8.57 -14.93
C SER A 36 -3.92 -7.04 -14.80
N ARG A 37 -4.01 -6.51 -13.58
CA ARG A 37 -4.08 -5.08 -13.29
C ARG A 37 -2.73 -4.46 -12.92
N MET A 38 -1.81 -5.28 -12.41
CA MET A 38 -0.46 -4.87 -12.04
C MET A 38 0.55 -5.60 -12.93
N PRO A 39 1.40 -4.88 -13.68
CA PRO A 39 2.40 -5.51 -14.54
C PRO A 39 3.49 -6.23 -13.73
N ASP A 40 3.73 -5.81 -12.48
CA ASP A 40 4.76 -6.37 -11.61
C ASP A 40 4.28 -7.65 -10.91
N LYS A 41 4.77 -8.80 -11.39
CA LYS A 41 4.50 -10.12 -10.82
C LYS A 41 5.13 -10.32 -9.44
N ALA A 42 6.26 -9.68 -9.15
CA ALA A 42 6.91 -9.77 -7.85
C ALA A 42 6.08 -9.04 -6.79
N ALA A 43 5.52 -7.88 -7.12
CA ALA A 43 4.59 -7.17 -6.25
C ALA A 43 3.32 -8.00 -5.94
N VAL A 44 2.76 -8.69 -6.95
CA VAL A 44 1.63 -9.60 -6.73
C VAL A 44 2.02 -10.76 -5.82
N LYS A 45 3.18 -11.39 -6.04
CA LYS A 45 3.68 -12.44 -5.16
C LYS A 45 3.80 -11.95 -3.72
N LYS A 46 4.42 -10.79 -3.50
CA LYS A 46 4.58 -10.17 -2.17
C LYS A 46 3.24 -9.88 -1.49
N LEU A 47 2.22 -9.45 -2.25
CA LEU A 47 0.88 -9.20 -1.71
C LEU A 47 0.25 -10.46 -1.11
N PHE A 48 0.38 -11.62 -1.76
CA PHE A 48 -0.21 -12.87 -1.30
C PHE A 48 0.66 -13.61 -0.29
N ASP A 49 1.98 -13.64 -0.49
CA ASP A 49 2.87 -14.49 0.30
C ASP A 49 3.32 -13.80 1.60
N GLU A 50 3.43 -12.46 1.60
CA GLU A 50 3.92 -11.71 2.77
C GLU A 50 2.85 -10.82 3.40
N LEU A 51 2.16 -9.99 2.59
CA LEU A 51 1.25 -8.97 3.15
C LEU A 51 -0.12 -9.53 3.56
N ALA A 52 -0.65 -10.52 2.85
CA ALA A 52 -1.92 -11.13 3.21
C ALA A 52 -1.87 -11.85 4.57
N PRO A 53 -0.87 -12.72 4.86
CA PRO A 53 -0.69 -13.30 6.20
C PRO A 53 -0.40 -12.23 7.26
N ARG A 54 0.51 -11.28 6.96
CA ARG A 54 0.87 -10.19 7.89
C ARG A 54 -0.32 -9.38 8.39
N TYR A 55 -1.36 -9.22 7.57
CA TYR A 55 -2.52 -8.42 7.92
C TYR A 55 -3.78 -9.25 8.18
N GLU A 56 -3.68 -10.57 8.38
CA GLU A 56 -4.84 -11.46 8.52
C GLU A 56 -5.82 -10.99 9.62
N SER A 57 -5.28 -10.66 10.80
CA SER A 57 -5.98 -10.12 11.97
C SER A 57 -6.58 -8.72 11.78
N ARG A 58 -6.07 -7.96 10.80
CA ARG A 58 -6.32 -6.52 10.69
C ARG A 58 -7.42 -6.16 9.69
N ASN A 59 -8.46 -5.48 10.17
CA ASN A 59 -9.57 -4.98 9.35
C ASN A 59 -9.37 -3.52 8.91
N GLY A 60 -8.39 -3.31 8.02
CA GLY A 60 -8.14 -2.00 7.40
C GLY A 60 -7.00 -1.19 8.03
N GLY A 61 -6.77 0.01 7.49
CA GLY A 61 -5.69 0.89 7.97
C GLY A 61 -4.29 0.29 7.80
N TYR A 62 -4.00 -0.33 6.65
CA TYR A 62 -2.73 -1.04 6.38
C TYR A 62 -1.54 -0.11 6.13
N THR A 63 -1.81 1.18 5.89
CA THR A 63 -0.79 2.20 5.62
C THR A 63 -0.86 3.32 6.64
N ARG A 64 0.29 3.90 6.99
CA ARG A 64 0.44 5.09 7.81
C ARG A 64 1.02 6.23 6.96
N ILE A 65 0.54 7.45 7.19
CA ILE A 65 1.09 8.66 6.58
C ILE A 65 1.70 9.52 7.68
N VAL A 66 2.94 9.94 7.49
CA VAL A 66 3.68 10.85 8.38
C VAL A 66 4.07 12.08 7.57
N LYS A 67 3.64 13.27 8.00
CA LYS A 67 4.05 14.52 7.34
C LYS A 67 5.51 14.81 7.67
N THR A 68 6.31 15.14 6.67
CA THR A 68 7.76 15.35 6.83
C THR A 68 8.22 16.80 6.69
N GLY A 69 7.40 17.67 6.10
CA GLY A 69 7.71 19.09 5.94
C GLY A 69 7.38 19.60 4.54
N PHE A 70 8.10 20.62 4.08
CA PHE A 70 7.97 21.16 2.74
C PHE A 70 9.22 20.87 1.92
N ARG A 71 9.04 20.54 0.64
CA ARG A 71 10.14 20.31 -0.29
C ARG A 71 10.86 21.63 -0.59
N HIS A 72 12.19 21.57 -0.63
CA HIS A 72 13.00 22.71 -1.01
C HIS A 72 12.84 23.01 -2.51
N GLY A 73 12.65 24.29 -2.85
CA GLY A 73 12.47 24.76 -4.23
C GLY A 73 11.01 25.11 -4.57
N ASP A 74 10.08 24.17 -4.44
CA ASP A 74 8.66 24.37 -4.79
C ASP A 74 7.72 24.53 -3.58
N SER A 75 8.26 24.46 -2.36
CA SER A 75 7.50 24.50 -1.11
C SER A 75 6.31 23.52 -1.09
N SER A 76 6.40 22.40 -1.81
CA SER A 76 5.34 21.40 -1.85
C SER A 76 5.27 20.64 -0.52
N PRO A 77 4.10 20.49 0.12
CA PRO A 77 3.99 19.73 1.36
C PRO A 77 4.29 18.26 1.09
N MET A 78 5.19 17.67 1.87
CA MET A 78 5.67 16.30 1.73
C MET A 78 5.16 15.40 2.86
N ALA A 79 5.00 14.13 2.53
CA ALA A 79 4.68 13.10 3.49
C ALA A 79 5.30 11.75 3.10
N VAL A 80 5.66 11.00 4.12
CA VAL A 80 6.09 9.62 4.00
C VAL A 80 4.89 8.70 4.21
N ILE A 81 4.71 7.74 3.31
CA ILE A 81 3.75 6.65 3.44
C ILE A 81 4.47 5.33 3.69
N GLU A 82 3.99 4.58 4.68
CA GLU A 82 4.56 3.32 5.12
C GLU A 82 3.47 2.27 5.29
N LEU A 83 3.83 1.00 5.09
CA LEU A 83 3.02 -0.12 5.53
C LEU A 83 3.16 -0.22 7.05
N VAL A 84 2.05 -0.45 7.75
CA VAL A 84 2.07 -0.61 9.21
C VAL A 84 2.68 -1.97 9.53
N GLU A 85 3.78 -2.02 10.26
CA GLU A 85 4.25 -3.28 10.86
C GLU A 85 3.51 -3.46 12.19
N GLU A 86 3.01 -4.68 12.47
CA GLU A 86 2.50 -5.00 13.81
C GLU A 86 3.64 -4.74 14.81
N SER A 87 3.32 -3.98 15.86
CA SER A 87 4.17 -3.80 17.03
C SER A 87 3.81 -4.88 18.05
#